data_AF-A0A5B9DRE4-F1
#
_entry.id   AF-A0A5B9DRE4-F1
#
_cell.length_a   1.000
_cell.length_b   1.000
_cell.length_c   1.000
_cell.angle_alpha   90.00
_cell.angle_beta   90.00
_cell.angle_gamma   90.00
#
_symmetry.space_group_name_H-M   'P 1'
#
loop_
_entity.id
_entity.type
_entity.pdbx_description
1 polymer ?
#
loop_
_entity_poly.entity_id
_entity_poly.type
_entity_poly.pdbx_seq_one_letter_code
_entity_poly.pdbx_strand_id
1 'polypeptide(L)' 'MDGWPRISSKRFDGESMDTYRRRAAQIAEIITGFRMGRFDSETADEMEQRLADLQNPILEHH' A
#
# COMPACT_ATOMS: atom_id res chain seq x y z
N MET A 1 18.09 2.85 -13.64
CA MET A 1 17.20 2.10 -12.74
C MET A 1 16.61 3.12 -11.78
N ASP A 2 15.35 3.44 -11.99
CA ASP A 2 14.54 4.32 -11.15
C ASP A 2 14.70 3.89 -9.68
N GLY A 3 15.31 4.73 -8.85
CA GLY A 3 15.75 4.43 -7.48
C GLY A 3 14.63 4.15 -6.47
N TRP A 4 13.46 3.71 -6.94
CA TRP A 4 12.35 3.33 -6.10
C TRP A 4 12.52 1.89 -5.61
N PRO A 5 12.34 1.64 -4.31
CA PRO A 5 12.45 0.31 -3.74
C PRO A 5 11.47 -0.65 -4.42
N ARG A 6 11.88 -1.90 -4.60
CA ARG A 6 11.00 -2.95 -5.09
C ARG A 6 9.87 -3.10 -4.08
N ILE A 7 8.63 -2.91 -4.54
CA ILE A 7 7.44 -2.99 -3.71
C ILE A 7 7.37 -4.43 -3.18
N SER A 8 7.74 -4.62 -1.93
CA SER A 8 7.75 -5.92 -1.27
C SER A 8 6.88 -5.81 -0.02
N SER A 9 5.59 -6.04 -0.20
CA SER A 9 4.68 -6.18 0.93
C SER A 9 4.80 -7.59 1.46
N LYS A 10 5.30 -7.73 2.69
CA LYS A 10 5.36 -9.03 3.38
C LYS A 10 3.96 -9.42 3.79
N ARG A 11 3.65 -10.73 3.73
CA ARG A 11 2.42 -11.27 4.32
C ARG A 11 2.47 -11.09 5.83
N PHE A 12 1.35 -10.69 6.43
CA PHE A 12 1.26 -10.65 7.89
C PHE A 12 1.08 -12.06 8.47
N ASP A 13 1.39 -12.20 9.75
CA ASP A 13 1.14 -13.45 10.47
C ASP A 13 -0.38 -13.70 10.57
N GLY A 14 -0.83 -14.94 10.33
CA GLY A 14 -2.26 -15.28 10.28
C GLY A 14 -3.05 -14.73 9.06
N GLU A 15 -2.46 -13.92 8.19
CA GLU A 15 -3.14 -13.35 7.02
C GLU A 15 -3.41 -14.43 5.95
N SER A 16 -4.67 -14.52 5.52
CA SER A 16 -5.07 -15.38 4.41
C SER A 16 -4.40 -14.96 3.10
N MET A 17 -4.10 -15.92 2.22
CA MET A 17 -3.43 -15.63 0.95
C MET A 17 -4.26 -14.71 0.04
N ASP A 18 -5.59 -14.77 0.13
CA ASP A 18 -6.49 -13.84 -0.59
C ASP A 18 -6.37 -12.41 -0.04
N THR A 19 -6.46 -12.20 1.28
CA THR A 19 -6.25 -10.91 1.94
C THR A 19 -4.89 -10.30 1.59
N TYR A 20 -3.84 -11.12 1.67
CA TYR A 20 -2.49 -10.73 1.28
C TYR A 20 -2.41 -10.24 -0.16
N ARG A 21 -2.99 -10.99 -1.10
CA ARG A 21 -2.97 -10.63 -2.53
C ARG A 21 -3.73 -9.33 -2.79
N ARG A 22 -4.90 -9.15 -2.17
CA ARG A 22 -5.69 -7.92 -2.30
C ARG A 22 -4.93 -6.71 -1.76
N ARG A 23 -4.35 -6.84 -0.56
CA ARG A 23 -3.55 -5.78 0.06
C ARG A 23 -2.31 -5.44 -0.75
N ALA A 24 -1.58 -6.47 -1.21
CA ALA A 24 -0.40 -6.29 -2.05
C ALA A 24 -0.75 -5.61 -3.39
N ALA A 25 -1.89 -5.96 -4.01
CA ALA A 25 -2.37 -5.30 -5.22
C ALA A 25 -2.68 -3.81 -4.97
N GLN A 26 -3.42 -3.50 -3.89
CA GLN A 26 -3.75 -2.11 -3.54
C GLN A 26 -2.50 -1.26 -3.27
N ILE A 27 -1.51 -1.81 -2.55
CA ILE A 27 -0.23 -1.13 -2.32
C ILE A 27 0.50 -0.87 -3.64
N ALA A 28 0.50 -1.85 -4.56
CA ALA A 28 1.13 -1.70 -5.85
C ALA A 28 0.45 -0.63 -6.72
N GLU A 29 -0.88 -0.55 -6.69
CA GLU A 29 -1.65 0.47 -7.40
C GLU A 29 -1.34 1.87 -6.88
N ILE A 30 -1.33 2.07 -5.55
CA ILE A 30 -1.04 3.37 -4.93
C ILE A 30 0.38 3.84 -5.30
N ILE A 31 1.39 2.98 -5.14
CA ILE A 31 2.78 3.33 -5.46
C ILE A 31 2.94 3.61 -6.96
N THR A 32 2.23 2.88 -7.82
CA THR A 32 2.22 3.14 -9.26
C THR A 32 1.59 4.50 -9.57
N GLY A 33 0.52 4.88 -8.87
CA GLY A 33 -0.11 6.19 -8.96
C GLY A 33 0.86 7.32 -8.60
N PHE A 34 1.59 7.18 -7.49
CA PHE A 34 2.65 8.12 -7.09
C PHE A 34 3.76 8.23 -8.14
N ARG A 35 4.26 7.10 -8.65
CA ARG A 35 5.31 7.08 -9.68
C ARG A 35 4.89 7.78 -10.97
N MET A 36 3.61 7.69 -11.32
CA MET A 36 3.06 8.29 -12.54
C MET A 36 2.59 9.74 -12.32
N GLY A 37 2.69 10.29 -11.11
CA GLY A 37 2.18 11.63 -10.79
C GLY A 37 0.67 11.77 -11.00
N ARG A 38 -0.09 10.70 -10.71
CA ARG A 38 -1.54 10.65 -10.99
C ARG A 38 -2.43 11.25 -9.90
N PHE A 39 -1.86 11.56 -8.75
CA PHE A 39 -2.58 12.13 -7.62
C PHE A 39 -2.30 13.62 -7.53
N ASP A 40 -3.35 14.43 -7.43
CA ASP A 40 -3.24 15.81 -6.98
C ASP A 40 -2.89 15.84 -5.47
N SER A 41 -2.65 17.03 -4.91
CA SER A 41 -2.18 17.16 -3.52
C SER A 41 -3.13 16.52 -2.51
N GLU A 42 -4.44 16.69 -2.65
CA GLU A 42 -5.41 16.15 -1.69
C GLU A 42 -5.49 14.63 -1.81
N THR A 43 -5.59 14.13 -3.05
CA THR A 43 -5.58 12.68 -3.30
C THR A 43 -4.26 12.03 -2.86
N ALA A 44 -3.13 12.73 -2.97
CA ALA A 44 -1.83 12.23 -2.56
C ALA A 44 -1.77 12.00 -1.05
N ASP A 45 -2.27 12.95 -0.25
CA ASP A 45 -2.38 12.82 1.21
C ASP A 45 -3.28 11.62 1.60
N GLU A 46 -4.44 11.46 0.95
CA GLU A 46 -5.33 10.32 1.20
C GLU A 46 -4.67 8.97 0.86
N MET A 47 -3.96 8.90 -0.26
CA MET A 47 -3.28 7.70 -0.71
C MET A 47 -2.07 7.37 0.15
N GLU A 48 -1.40 8.37 0.71
CA GLU A 48 -0.31 8.18 1.69
C GLU A 48 -0.86 7.59 3.00
N GLN A 49 -1.95 8.13 3.53
CA GLN A 49 -2.62 7.58 4.71
C GLN A 49 -3.07 6.14 4.44
N ARG A 50 -3.72 5.89 3.30
CA ARG A 50 -4.16 4.53 2.93
C ARG A 50 -2.99 3.56 2.75
N LEU A 51 -1.86 4.04 2.23
CA LEU A 51 -0.65 3.23 2.11
C LEU A 51 -0.10 2.87 3.50
N ALA A 52 -0.12 3.81 4.45
CA ALA A 52 0.26 3.56 5.84
C ALA A 52 -0.64 2.51 6.49
N ASP A 53 -1.97 2.62 6.32
CA ASP A 53 -2.94 1.63 6.79
C ASP A 53 -2.75 0.24 6.18
N LEU A 54 -2.42 0.15 4.88
CA LEU A 54 -2.18 -1.15 4.22
C LEU A 54 -0.83 -1.79 4.59
N GLN A 55 0.14 -0.98 5.02
CA GLN A 55 1.46 -1.46 5.46
C GLN A 55 1.50 -1.78 6.94
N ASN A 56 0.63 -1.16 7.74
CA ASN A 56 0.49 -1.45 9.15
C ASN A 56 -0.57 -2.54 9.33
N PRO A 57 -0.22 -3.72 9.88
CA PRO A 57 -1.22 -4.62 10.41
C PRO A 57 -1.78 -3.95 11.66
N ILE A 58 -2.72 -3.01 11.50
CA ILE A 58 -3.39 -2.40 12.64
C ILE A 58 -4.13 -3.54 13.33
N LEU A 59 -3.52 -3.98 14.44
CA LEU A 59 -4.12 -4.71 15.53
C LEU A 59 -5.54 -4.18 15.72
N GLU A 60 -6.45 -5.14 15.75
CA GLU A 60 -7.90 -5.00 15.92
C GLU A 60 -8.36 -3.68 16.53
N HIS A 61 -9.35 -3.08 15.86
CA HIS A 61 -10.37 -2.20 16.42
C HIS A 61 -10.50 -2.33 17.94
N HIS A 62 -10.27 -1.22 18.65
CA HIS A 62 -10.74 -1.05 20.02
C HIS A 62 -11.71 0.12 20.08
#